data_AF-A0AAJ2JBA6-F1
#
_entry.id   AF-A0AAJ2JBA6-F1
#
_cell.length_a   1.000
_cell.length_b   1.000
_cell.length_c   1.000
_cell.angle_alpha   90.00
_cell.angle_beta   90.00
_cell.angle_gamma   90.00
#
_symmetry.space_group_name_H-M   'P 1'
#
loop_
_entity.id
_entity.type
_entity.pdbx_description
1 polymer ?
#
loop_
_entity_poly.entity_id
_entity_poly.type
_entity_poly.pdbx_seq_one_letter_code
_entity_poly.pdbx_strand_id
1 'polypeptide(L)'
;MNELLAAIDSISLDEVMTADTSFLDEQRGAIRLWIGSVSQGEISKEARAAVLEAIKLFRAAVTCAKHKAKAQRQIEQAEAILKELDARQGGKQRSGEDLEDYNAVINRRADFIDKYNYRDNEFKSAYKDVSNAIPSEWAHGSGMRA
;
A
#
# COMPACT_ATOMS: atom_id res chain seq x y z
N MET A 1 -22.57 -5.00 16.02
CA MET A 1 -21.40 -5.90 15.92
C MET A 1 -21.14 -6.33 14.47
N ASN A 2 -22.08 -7.00 13.79
CA ASN A 2 -21.88 -7.50 12.42
C ASN A 2 -21.50 -6.44 11.38
N GLU A 3 -21.98 -5.19 11.50
CA GLU A 3 -21.67 -4.13 10.54
C GLU A 3 -20.21 -3.67 10.55
N LEU A 4 -19.57 -3.58 11.73
CA LEU A 4 -18.18 -3.13 11.84
C LEU A 4 -17.21 -4.20 11.32
N LEU A 5 -17.48 -5.47 11.65
CA LEU A 5 -16.75 -6.61 11.12
C LEU A 5 -16.93 -6.72 9.60
N ALA A 6 -18.15 -6.55 9.09
CA ALA A 6 -18.40 -6.52 7.65
C ALA A 6 -17.66 -5.35 6.96
N ALA A 7 -17.62 -4.16 7.59
CA ALA A 7 -16.95 -2.99 7.02
C ALA A 7 -15.42 -3.12 6.92
N ILE A 8 -14.78 -3.80 7.87
CA ILE A 8 -13.35 -4.10 7.80
C ILE A 8 -13.05 -5.26 6.84
N ASP A 9 -13.91 -6.29 6.82
CA ASP A 9 -13.75 -7.47 5.95
C ASP A 9 -14.06 -7.16 4.48
N SER A 10 -14.87 -6.13 4.20
CA SER A 10 -15.12 -5.68 2.82
C SER A 10 -13.92 -4.98 2.17
N ILE A 11 -12.88 -4.65 2.92
CA ILE A 11 -11.70 -3.97 2.39
C ILE A 11 -10.79 -5.04 1.78
N SER A 12 -10.76 -5.17 0.46
CA SER A 12 -9.89 -6.15 -0.21
C SER A 12 -8.43 -5.67 -0.24
N LEU A 13 -7.49 -6.56 0.11
CA LEU A 13 -6.05 -6.36 -0.07
C LEU A 13 -5.56 -6.82 -1.45
N ASP A 14 -6.48 -7.21 -2.35
CA ASP A 14 -6.09 -7.57 -3.71
C ASP A 14 -5.38 -6.40 -4.38
N GLU A 15 -4.40 -6.74 -5.21
CA GLU A 15 -3.53 -5.81 -5.92
C GLU A 15 -2.53 -5.02 -5.06
N VAL A 16 -2.51 -5.22 -3.75
CA VAL A 16 -1.44 -4.71 -2.88
C VAL A 16 -0.16 -5.51 -3.10
N MET A 17 1.00 -4.88 -2.90
CA MET A 17 2.28 -5.59 -2.93
C MET A 17 2.38 -6.57 -1.76
N THR A 18 2.95 -7.75 -2.00
CA THR A 18 3.19 -8.75 -0.95
C THR A 18 3.98 -8.17 0.23
N ALA A 19 4.94 -7.28 -0.04
CA ALA A 19 5.74 -6.60 0.98
C ALA A 19 4.92 -5.73 1.94
N ASP A 20 3.78 -5.18 1.50
CA ASP A 20 2.92 -4.31 2.31
C ASP A 20 1.77 -5.09 2.98
N THR A 21 1.51 -6.33 2.54
CA THR A 21 0.34 -7.12 2.97
C THR A 21 0.42 -7.50 4.45
N SER A 22 1.59 -7.93 4.93
CA SER A 22 1.77 -8.32 6.34
C SER A 22 1.46 -7.18 7.31
N PHE A 23 1.88 -5.96 6.97
CA PHE A 23 1.62 -4.77 7.79
C PHE A 23 0.12 -4.43 7.80
N LEU A 24 -0.56 -4.52 6.65
CA LEU A 24 -1.98 -4.25 6.56
C LEU A 24 -2.83 -5.31 7.26
N ASP A 25 -2.44 -6.58 7.19
CA ASP A 25 -3.12 -7.64 7.94
C ASP A 25 -2.95 -7.50 9.45
N GLU A 26 -1.79 -7.01 9.92
CA GLU A 26 -1.59 -6.67 11.33
C GLU A 26 -2.57 -5.58 11.79
N GLN A 27 -2.68 -4.48 11.04
CA GLN A 27 -3.62 -3.39 11.36
C GLN A 27 -5.08 -3.86 11.32
N ARG A 28 -5.44 -4.69 10.32
CA ARG A 28 -6.75 -5.33 10.24
C ARG A 28 -7.04 -6.19 11.46
N GLY A 29 -6.08 -7.01 11.88
CA GLY A 29 -6.19 -7.87 13.06
C GLY A 29 -6.43 -7.06 14.33
N ALA A 30 -5.65 -6.00 14.53
CA ALA A 30 -5.81 -5.09 15.67
C ALA A 30 -7.20 -4.42 15.69
N ILE A 31 -7.69 -3.94 14.54
CA ILE A 31 -9.06 -3.39 14.42
C ILE A 31 -10.12 -4.45 14.75
N ARG A 32 -9.96 -5.70 14.27
CA ARG A 32 -10.90 -6.80 14.57
C ARG A 32 -10.93 -7.14 16.06
N LEU A 33 -9.78 -7.18 16.72
CA LEU A 33 -9.69 -7.38 18.17
C LEU A 33 -10.37 -6.25 18.93
N TRP A 34 -10.14 -5.00 18.52
CA TRP A 34 -10.80 -3.84 19.11
C TRP A 34 -12.32 -3.88 18.94
N ILE A 35 -12.83 -4.23 17.75
CA ILE A 35 -14.26 -4.46 17.51
C ILE A 35 -14.81 -5.54 18.46
N GLY A 36 -14.08 -6.65 18.62
CA GLY A 36 -14.47 -7.76 19.49
C GLY A 36 -14.59 -7.34 20.96
N SER A 37 -13.60 -6.59 21.46
CA SER A 37 -13.58 -6.06 22.83
C SER A 37 -14.72 -5.08 23.08
N VAL A 38 -14.93 -4.13 22.17
CA VAL A 38 -16.00 -3.13 22.28
C VAL A 38 -17.38 -3.80 22.24
N SER A 39 -17.52 -4.94 21.55
CA SER A 39 -18.80 -5.65 21.42
C SER A 39 -19.21 -6.50 22.63
N GLN A 40 -18.38 -6.63 23.68
CA GLN A 40 -18.69 -7.41 24.89
C GLN A 40 -19.52 -6.64 25.95
N GLY A 41 -19.98 -5.41 25.65
CA GLY A 41 -20.84 -4.59 26.52
C GLY A 41 -21.70 -3.56 25.76
N GLU A 42 -22.32 -2.60 26.47
CA GLU A 42 -22.96 -1.44 25.83
C GLU A 42 -21.89 -0.54 25.20
N ILE A 43 -21.85 -0.53 23.86
CA ILE A 43 -20.90 0.28 23.11
C ILE A 43 -21.27 1.76 23.29
N SER A 44 -20.38 2.55 23.89
CA SER A 44 -20.53 3.99 23.88
C SER A 44 -20.47 4.50 22.43
N LYS A 45 -21.25 5.55 22.12
CA LYS A 45 -21.29 6.10 20.75
C LYS A 45 -19.90 6.56 20.30
N GLU A 46 -19.09 7.01 21.27
CA GLU A 46 -17.71 7.46 21.11
C GLU A 46 -16.80 6.30 20.68
N ALA A 47 -16.88 5.14 21.36
CA ALA A 47 -16.10 3.96 21.00
C ALA A 47 -16.46 3.45 19.61
N ARG A 48 -17.75 3.41 19.26
CA ARG A 48 -18.19 3.04 17.89
C ARG A 48 -17.67 4.02 16.85
N ALA A 49 -17.70 5.32 17.13
CA ALA A 49 -17.21 6.35 16.21
C ALA A 49 -15.69 6.23 15.98
N ALA A 50 -14.92 5.97 17.04
CA ALA A 50 -13.48 5.78 16.96
C ALA A 50 -13.09 4.56 16.11
N VAL A 51 -13.78 3.43 16.30
CA VAL A 51 -13.57 2.22 15.47
C VAL A 51 -13.91 2.48 14.00
N LEU A 52 -15.02 3.18 13.72
CA LEU A 52 -15.39 3.54 12.35
C LEU A 52 -14.32 4.42 11.70
N GLU A 53 -13.74 5.35 12.44
CA GLU A 53 -12.66 6.20 11.93
C GLU A 53 -11.41 5.38 11.61
N ALA A 54 -10.99 4.46 12.48
CA ALA A 54 -9.88 3.54 12.21
C ALA A 54 -10.14 2.68 10.95
N ILE A 55 -11.36 2.21 10.73
CA ILE A 55 -11.73 1.47 9.50
C ILE A 55 -11.59 2.37 8.25
N LYS A 56 -11.98 3.65 8.32
CA LYS A 56 -11.81 4.58 7.19
C LYS A 56 -10.34 4.83 6.89
N LEU A 57 -9.54 5.08 7.93
CA LEU A 57 -8.10 5.25 7.80
C LEU A 57 -7.45 3.99 7.21
N PHE A 58 -7.88 2.81 7.65
CA PHE A 58 -7.38 1.55 7.11
C PHE A 58 -7.70 1.40 5.63
N ARG A 59 -8.91 1.76 5.21
CA ARG A 59 -9.29 1.80 3.79
C ARG A 59 -8.42 2.77 2.99
N ALA A 60 -8.09 3.93 3.55
CA ALA A 60 -7.20 4.90 2.92
C ALA A 60 -5.79 4.33 2.76
N ALA A 61 -5.23 3.70 3.80
CA ALA A 61 -3.93 3.04 3.75
C ALA A 61 -3.88 1.93 2.68
N VAL A 62 -4.91 1.08 2.61
CA VAL A 62 -5.03 0.06 1.56
C VAL A 62 -5.09 0.69 0.17
N THR A 63 -5.82 1.79 0.00
CA THR A 63 -5.90 2.51 -1.29
C THR A 63 -4.55 3.06 -1.70
N CYS A 64 -3.80 3.68 -0.78
CA CYS A 64 -2.43 4.14 -1.02
C CYS A 64 -1.50 2.98 -1.40
N ALA A 65 -1.60 1.84 -0.71
CA ALA A 65 -0.81 0.64 -1.01
C ALA A 65 -1.10 0.10 -2.43
N LYS A 66 -2.36 0.11 -2.88
CA LYS A 66 -2.72 -0.26 -4.26
C LYS A 66 -2.16 0.73 -5.29
N HIS A 67 -2.18 2.03 -5.00
CA HIS A 67 -1.56 3.03 -5.87
C HIS A 67 -0.05 2.86 -5.99
N LYS A 68 0.62 2.58 -4.87
CA LYS A 68 2.05 2.22 -4.82
C LYS A 68 2.33 0.97 -5.66
N ALA A 69 1.56 -0.11 -5.45
CA ALA A 69 1.68 -1.34 -6.22
C ALA A 69 1.52 -1.12 -7.73
N LYS A 70 0.53 -0.29 -8.12
CA LYS A 70 0.33 0.08 -9.53
C LYS A 70 1.54 0.82 -10.09
N ALA A 71 2.12 1.77 -9.36
CA ALA A 71 3.32 2.48 -9.79
C ALA A 71 4.52 1.54 -9.95
N GLN A 72 4.70 0.59 -9.02
CA GLN A 72 5.73 -0.44 -9.12
C GLN A 72 5.60 -1.29 -10.39
N ARG A 73 4.38 -1.71 -10.75
CA ARG A 73 4.14 -2.44 -12.01
C ARG A 73 4.53 -1.62 -13.26
N GLN A 74 4.37 -0.30 -13.22
CA GLN A 74 4.79 0.57 -14.33
C GLN A 74 6.32 0.59 -14.48
N ILE A 75 7.05 0.55 -13.36
CA ILE A 75 8.52 0.45 -13.34
C ILE A 75 8.94 -0.89 -13.94
N GLU A 76 8.34 -2.00 -13.49
CA GLU A 76 8.63 -3.35 -13.98
C GLU A 76 8.35 -3.49 -15.48
N GLN A 77 7.27 -2.90 -15.98
CA GLN A 77 6.97 -2.85 -17.41
C GLN A 77 8.02 -2.07 -18.20
N ALA A 78 8.47 -0.91 -17.70
CA ALA A 78 9.53 -0.14 -18.33
C ALA A 78 10.87 -0.91 -18.34
N GLU A 79 11.20 -1.60 -17.25
CA GLU A 79 12.40 -2.46 -17.15
C GLU A 79 12.35 -3.63 -18.11
N ALA A 80 11.18 -4.27 -18.28
CA ALA A 80 10.99 -5.33 -19.26
C ALA A 80 11.23 -4.83 -20.69
N ILE A 81 10.73 -3.63 -21.03
CA ILE A 81 10.96 -3.00 -22.33
C ILE A 81 12.45 -2.71 -22.53
N LEU A 82 13.14 -2.11 -21.54
CA LEU A 82 14.58 -1.85 -21.64
C LEU A 82 15.37 -3.13 -21.87
N LYS A 83 15.04 -4.20 -21.16
CA LYS A 83 15.68 -5.51 -21.33
C LYS A 83 15.46 -6.09 -22.73
N GLU A 84 14.28 -5.90 -23.31
CA GLU A 84 13.99 -6.33 -24.68
C GLU A 84 14.80 -5.51 -25.70
N LEU A 85 14.88 -4.19 -25.52
CA LEU A 85 15.69 -3.31 -26.36
C LEU A 85 17.18 -3.66 -26.29
N ASP A 86 17.70 -3.97 -25.10
CA ASP A 86 19.07 -4.46 -24.91
C ASP A 86 19.30 -5.79 -25.63
N ALA A 87 18.37 -6.74 -25.50
CA ALA A 87 18.46 -8.05 -26.13
C ALA A 87 18.47 -7.97 -27.66
N ARG A 88 17.66 -7.07 -28.25
CA ARG A 88 17.60 -6.86 -29.70
C ARG A 88 18.91 -6.34 -30.30
N GLN A 89 19.75 -5.67 -29.51
CA GLN A 89 21.01 -5.13 -30.01
C GLN A 89 22.15 -6.14 -30.07
N GLY A 90 22.11 -7.21 -29.28
CA GLY A 90 23.15 -8.26 -29.32
C GLY A 90 24.58 -7.71 -29.17
N GLY A 91 24.78 -6.65 -28.38
CA GLY A 91 26.08 -6.02 -28.16
C GLY A 91 26.58 -5.10 -29.29
N LYS A 92 25.76 -4.82 -30.30
CA LYS A 92 26.07 -3.84 -31.35
C LYS A 92 25.80 -2.41 -30.87
N GLN A 93 26.50 -1.45 -31.47
CA GLN A 93 26.25 -0.03 -31.22
C GLN A 93 24.82 0.32 -31.69
N ARG A 94 24.05 0.97 -30.81
CA ARG A 94 22.69 1.41 -31.10
C ARG A 94 22.66 2.33 -32.33
N SER A 95 21.63 2.22 -33.17
CA SER A 95 21.34 3.28 -34.14
C SER A 95 20.83 4.55 -33.43
N GLY A 96 20.78 5.68 -34.13
CA GLY A 96 20.26 6.93 -33.57
C GLY A 96 18.81 6.80 -33.10
N GLU A 97 17.96 6.14 -33.90
CA GLU A 97 16.55 5.87 -33.58
C GLU A 97 16.42 4.92 -32.37
N ASP A 98 17.21 3.85 -32.32
CA ASP A 98 17.22 2.93 -31.17
C ASP A 98 17.69 3.61 -29.87
N LEU A 99 18.58 4.61 -29.96
CA LEU A 99 19.01 5.41 -28.81
C LEU A 99 17.89 6.31 -28.31
N GLU A 100 17.14 6.93 -29.21
CA GLU A 100 16.01 7.79 -28.86
C GLU A 100 14.91 6.99 -28.14
N ASP A 101 14.54 5.83 -28.68
CA ASP A 101 13.56 4.93 -28.06
C ASP A 101 14.02 4.44 -26.68
N TYR A 102 15.29 4.02 -26.58
CA TYR A 102 15.87 3.57 -25.32
C TYR A 102 15.87 4.69 -24.26
N ASN A 103 16.30 5.89 -24.64
CA ASN A 103 16.33 7.05 -23.75
C ASN A 103 14.90 7.49 -23.35
N ALA A 104 13.92 7.39 -24.25
CA ALA A 104 12.52 7.68 -23.94
C ALA A 104 11.97 6.73 -22.85
N VAL A 105 12.31 5.44 -22.92
CA VAL A 105 11.90 4.46 -21.90
C VAL A 105 12.65 4.69 -20.58
N ILE A 106 13.93 5.07 -20.60
CA ILE A 106 14.67 5.47 -19.39
C ILE A 106 14.00 6.64 -18.69
N ASN A 107 13.69 7.71 -19.42
CA ASN A 107 13.06 8.90 -18.85
C ASN A 107 11.70 8.56 -18.23
N ARG A 108 10.89 7.75 -18.95
CA ARG A 108 9.60 7.29 -18.45
C ARG A 108 9.74 6.41 -17.20
N ARG A 109 10.77 5.56 -17.12
CA ARG A 109 11.07 4.76 -15.92
C ARG A 109 11.41 5.67 -14.75
N ALA A 110 12.20 6.73 -14.95
CA ALA A 110 12.52 7.70 -13.91
C ALA A 110 11.24 8.38 -13.37
N ASP A 111 10.34 8.83 -14.24
CA ASP A 111 9.05 9.40 -13.84
C ASP A 111 8.21 8.41 -13.01
N PHE A 112 8.23 7.12 -13.37
CA PHE A 112 7.52 6.09 -12.61
C PHE A 112 8.16 5.82 -11.25
N ILE A 113 9.48 5.92 -11.11
CA ILE A 113 10.18 5.82 -9.83
C ILE A 113 9.79 6.97 -8.92
N ASP A 114 9.78 8.20 -9.43
CA ASP A 114 9.37 9.38 -8.65
C ASP A 114 7.92 9.26 -8.18
N LYS A 115 7.04 8.80 -9.07
CA LYS A 115 5.64 8.49 -8.74
C LYS A 115 5.54 7.39 -7.68
N TYR A 116 6.33 6.32 -7.79
CA TYR A 116 6.35 5.26 -6.77
C TYR A 116 6.78 5.80 -5.41
N ASN A 117 7.86 6.58 -5.35
CA ASN A 117 8.37 7.17 -4.12
C ASN A 117 7.32 8.10 -3.46
N TYR A 118 6.62 8.89 -4.27
CA TYR A 118 5.51 9.70 -3.80
C TYR A 118 4.40 8.84 -3.18
N ARG A 119 3.98 7.76 -3.86
CA ARG A 119 2.93 6.84 -3.35
C ARG A 119 3.38 6.05 -2.13
N ASP A 120 4.66 5.70 -2.02
CA ASP A 120 5.23 5.05 -0.85
C ASP A 120 5.19 5.96 0.38
N ASN A 121 5.48 7.25 0.20
CA ASN A 121 5.34 8.24 1.27
C ASN A 121 3.88 8.45 1.70
N GLU A 122 2.94 8.51 0.74
CA GLU A 122 1.50 8.55 1.06
C GLU A 122 1.06 7.31 1.85
N PHE A 123 1.51 6.12 1.42
CA PHE A 123 1.20 4.88 2.12
C PHE A 123 1.76 4.88 3.55
N LYS A 124 3.02 5.28 3.74
CA LYS A 124 3.64 5.39 5.07
C LYS A 124 2.87 6.37 5.97
N SER A 125 2.42 7.50 5.43
CA SER A 125 1.59 8.46 6.19
C SER A 125 0.26 7.84 6.59
N ALA A 126 -0.47 7.26 5.64
CA ALA A 126 -1.76 6.63 5.91
C ALA A 126 -1.64 5.45 6.89
N TYR A 127 -0.60 4.64 6.78
CA TYR A 127 -0.29 3.57 7.73
C TYR A 127 -0.07 4.08 9.14
N LYS A 128 0.68 5.19 9.28
CA LYS A 128 0.89 5.85 10.57
C LYS A 128 -0.43 6.37 11.16
N ASP A 129 -1.29 6.96 10.34
CA ASP A 129 -2.60 7.46 10.79
C ASP A 129 -3.48 6.32 11.32
N VAL A 130 -3.49 5.16 10.65
CA VAL A 130 -4.19 3.96 11.14
C VAL A 130 -3.61 3.49 12.47
N SER A 131 -2.28 3.40 12.55
CA SER A 131 -1.58 2.93 13.75
C SER A 131 -1.86 3.83 14.96
N ASN A 132 -1.99 5.14 14.74
CA ASN A 132 -2.32 6.11 15.80
C ASN A 132 -3.80 6.07 16.21
N ALA A 133 -4.69 5.65 15.31
CA ALA A 133 -6.12 5.57 15.58
C ALA A 133 -6.51 4.33 16.40
N ILE A 134 -5.70 3.28 16.33
CA ILE A 134 -5.91 2.05 17.10
C ILE A 134 -5.33 2.24 18.51
N PRO A 135 -6.11 1.99 19.58
CA PRO A 135 -5.58 2.09 20.93
C PRO A 135 -4.41 1.11 21.15
N SER A 136 -3.39 1.54 21.89
CA SER A 136 -2.15 0.79 22.11
C SER A 136 -2.35 -0.57 22.77
N GLU A 137 -3.41 -0.72 23.56
CA GLU A 137 -3.89 -1.98 24.17
C GLU A 137 -4.33 -3.03 23.14
N TRP A 138 -4.71 -2.62 21.93
CA TRP A 138 -5.09 -3.50 20.81
C TRP A 138 -4.03 -3.56 19.71
N ALA A 139 -3.05 -2.67 19.75
CA ALA A 139 -1.86 -2.72 18.90
C ALA A 139 -0.89 -3.78 19.44
N HIS A 140 -0.97 -5.00 18.95
CA HIS A 140 0.03 -6.04 19.23
C HIS A 140 0.83 -6.38 17.98
N GLY A 141 2.00 -5.75 17.93
CA GLY A 141 3.06 -5.94 16.96
C GLY A 141 4.14 -4.90 17.22
N SER A 142 5.04 -5.25 18.13
CA SER A 142 6.25 -4.50 18.52
C SER A 142 7.26 -4.42 17.37
N GLY A 143 6.84 -3.97 16.19
CA GLY A 143 7.58 -4.07 14.94
C GLY A 143 8.12 -2.77 14.39
N MET A 144 8.21 -1.70 15.19
CA MET A 144 9.06 -0.52 14.93
C MET A 144 9.08 0.35 16.21
N ARG A 145 9.82 -0.09 17.23
CA ARG A 145 10.50 0.87 18.09
C ARG A 145 11.72 1.36 17.31
N ALA A 146 11.90 2.68 17.35
CA ALA A 146 12.93 3.45 16.66
C ALA A 146 14.33 2.82 16.68
#